data_AF-A0A5C3PV58-F1
#
_entry.id   AF-A0A5C3PV58-F1
#
_cell.length_a   1.000
_cell.length_b   1.000
_cell.length_c   1.000
_cell.angle_alpha   90.00
_cell.angle_beta   90.00
_cell.angle_gamma   90.00
#
_symmetry.space_group_name_H-M   'P 1'
#
loop_
_entity.id
_entity.type
_entity.pdbx_description
1 polymer ?
#
loop_
_entity_poly.entity_id
_entity_poly.type
_entity_poly.pdbx_seq_one_letter_code
_entity_poly.pdbx_strand_id
1 'polypeptide(L)'
;MVEQGLTIWNPSDGWRTYMQYMKTVHCLLHYVDETASGRSKLSPSQKQIVLAWSREALSRLHQWLRNLEWYGLHAKCIGGKSPRPDSVYVATFPHVASHYFLKGLINPLIALRSTARGRELVSDELVSAVDSAWYSARLAYPNAIDPSEGATYIWCTGLDQIEARLADLTRRQATQILPPDM
;
A
#
# COMPACT_ATOMS: atom_id res chain seq x y z
N MET A 1 -4.45 -14.44 12.23
CA MET A 1 -3.27 -13.60 12.58
C MET A 1 -3.12 -12.35 11.71
N VAL A 2 -3.53 -12.35 10.43
CA VAL A 2 -3.49 -11.15 9.56
C VAL A 2 -4.55 -10.11 9.95
N GLU A 3 -5.75 -10.55 10.37
CA GLU A 3 -6.89 -9.69 10.69
C GLU A 3 -6.73 -8.81 11.93
N GLN A 4 -6.07 -9.34 12.98
CA GLN A 4 -5.84 -8.60 14.23
C GLN A 4 -4.97 -7.36 14.03
N GLY A 5 -4.14 -7.33 12.98
CA GLY A 5 -3.43 -6.11 12.62
C GLY A 5 -4.43 -5.03 12.28
N LEU A 6 -5.21 -5.21 11.20
CA LEU A 6 -6.05 -4.16 10.62
C LEU A 6 -7.12 -3.57 11.57
N THR A 7 -7.55 -4.31 12.59
CA THR A 7 -8.56 -3.86 13.56
C THR A 7 -7.99 -3.10 14.76
N ILE A 8 -6.67 -3.06 14.98
CA ILE A 8 -6.02 -2.44 16.15
C ILE A 8 -5.24 -1.19 15.74
N TRP A 9 -5.54 -0.58 14.58
CA TRP A 9 -4.80 0.58 14.12
C TRP A 9 -4.97 1.78 15.05
N ASN A 10 -3.90 2.13 15.76
CA ASN A 10 -3.73 3.41 16.43
C ASN A 10 -2.61 4.18 15.72
N PRO A 11 -2.87 5.35 15.11
CA PRO A 11 -1.84 6.17 14.48
C PRO A 11 -0.71 6.59 15.44
N SER A 12 -0.93 6.45 16.76
CA SER A 12 0.08 6.60 17.81
C SER A 12 1.12 5.47 17.87
N ASP A 13 0.98 4.37 17.13
CA ASP A 13 1.86 3.20 17.25
C ASP A 13 3.16 3.28 16.40
N GLY A 14 3.28 4.29 15.53
CA GLY A 14 4.53 4.69 14.88
C GLY A 14 5.06 3.76 13.77
N TRP A 15 6.31 4.03 13.35
CA TRP A 15 6.96 3.41 12.18
C TRP A 15 7.04 1.87 12.17
N ARG A 16 7.47 1.26 13.28
CA ARG A 16 7.61 -0.20 13.37
C ARG A 16 6.29 -0.89 13.08
N THR A 17 5.22 -0.30 13.58
CA THR A 17 3.87 -0.76 13.41
C THR A 17 3.44 -0.61 11.96
N TYR A 18 3.64 0.56 11.33
CA TYR A 18 3.40 0.74 9.89
C TYR A 18 4.10 -0.30 9.00
N MET A 19 5.39 -0.60 9.25
CA MET A 19 6.09 -1.67 8.51
C MET A 19 5.41 -3.04 8.69
N GLN A 20 4.96 -3.36 9.90
CA GLN A 20 4.26 -4.60 10.17
C GLN A 20 2.92 -4.65 9.42
N TYR A 21 2.17 -3.54 9.40
CA TYR A 21 0.94 -3.42 8.61
C TYR A 21 1.21 -3.62 7.12
N MET A 22 2.22 -2.96 6.55
CA MET A 22 2.56 -3.12 5.13
C MET A 22 2.94 -4.56 4.77
N LYS A 23 3.62 -5.28 5.67
CA LYS A 23 3.87 -6.73 5.49
C LYS A 23 2.59 -7.55 5.54
N THR A 24 1.70 -7.25 6.49
CA THR A 24 0.39 -7.90 6.62
C THR A 24 -0.46 -7.68 5.37
N VAL A 25 -0.50 -6.45 4.85
CA VAL A 25 -1.18 -6.08 3.61
C VAL A 25 -0.57 -6.82 2.42
N HIS A 26 0.76 -6.88 2.31
CA HIS A 26 1.43 -7.64 1.27
C HIS A 26 1.01 -9.11 1.27
N CYS A 27 1.06 -9.75 2.44
CA CYS A 27 0.63 -11.14 2.60
C CYS A 27 -0.83 -11.32 2.22
N LEU A 28 -1.72 -10.46 2.72
CA LEU A 28 -3.15 -10.48 2.37
C LEU A 28 -3.33 -10.45 0.86
N LEU A 29 -2.79 -9.44 0.18
CA LEU A 29 -2.96 -9.25 -1.25
C LEU A 29 -2.36 -10.40 -2.06
N HIS A 30 -1.24 -10.96 -1.61
CA HIS A 30 -0.65 -12.14 -2.25
C HIS A 30 -1.55 -13.38 -2.11
N TYR A 31 -2.16 -13.62 -0.94
CA TYR A 31 -3.13 -14.71 -0.76
C TYR A 31 -4.37 -14.55 -1.63
N VAL A 32 -4.89 -13.32 -1.73
CA VAL A 32 -6.01 -13.02 -2.62
C VAL A 32 -5.62 -13.29 -4.06
N ASP A 33 -4.45 -12.82 -4.50
CA ASP A 33 -3.96 -13.00 -5.88
C ASP A 33 -3.76 -14.47 -6.24
N GLU A 34 -3.11 -15.26 -5.38
CA GLU A 34 -2.93 -16.70 -5.60
C GLU A 34 -4.28 -17.42 -5.77
N THR A 35 -5.29 -16.99 -5.03
CA THR A 35 -6.63 -17.57 -5.11
C THR A 35 -7.39 -17.09 -6.35
N ALA A 36 -7.39 -15.79 -6.62
CA ALA A 36 -8.07 -15.16 -7.75
C ALA A 36 -7.49 -15.61 -9.09
N SER A 37 -6.16 -15.77 -9.15
CA SER A 37 -5.42 -16.28 -10.31
C SER A 37 -5.62 -17.78 -10.55
N GLY A 38 -6.25 -18.50 -9.63
CA GLY A 38 -6.46 -19.94 -9.72
C GLY A 38 -5.22 -20.80 -9.41
N ARG A 39 -4.08 -20.17 -9.06
CA ARG A 39 -2.82 -20.84 -8.72
C ARG A 39 -2.87 -21.57 -7.38
N SER A 40 -3.80 -21.20 -6.50
CA SER A 40 -3.99 -21.89 -5.23
C SER A 40 -4.44 -23.35 -5.43
N LYS A 41 -3.88 -24.25 -4.63
CA LYS A 41 -4.22 -25.69 -4.57
C LYS A 41 -5.53 -25.97 -3.80
N LEU A 42 -6.34 -24.95 -3.56
CA LEU A 42 -7.61 -25.04 -2.84
C LEU A 42 -8.68 -25.72 -3.70
N SER A 43 -9.59 -26.45 -3.07
CA SER A 43 -10.78 -26.99 -3.73
C SER A 43 -11.70 -25.85 -4.23
N PRO A 44 -12.62 -26.11 -5.17
CA PRO A 44 -13.56 -25.09 -5.64
C PRO A 44 -14.37 -24.41 -4.52
N SER A 45 -14.85 -25.19 -3.54
CA SER A 45 -15.59 -24.65 -2.39
C SER A 45 -14.71 -23.80 -1.47
N GLN A 46 -13.48 -24.23 -1.20
CA GLN A 46 -12.50 -23.44 -0.43
C GLN A 46 -12.14 -22.14 -1.14
N LYS A 47 -11.97 -22.16 -2.48
CA LYS A 47 -11.73 -20.95 -3.28
C LYS A 47 -12.87 -19.95 -3.13
N GLN A 48 -14.12 -20.39 -3.17
CA GLN A 48 -15.28 -19.50 -2.99
C GLN A 48 -15.29 -18.86 -1.59
N ILE A 49 -15.02 -19.64 -0.54
CA ILE A 49 -14.93 -19.14 0.84
C ILE A 49 -13.83 -18.08 0.96
N VAL A 50 -12.63 -18.37 0.44
CA VAL A 50 -11.49 -17.45 0.50
C VAL A 50 -11.78 -16.18 -0.30
N LEU A 51 -12.42 -16.27 -1.47
CA LEU A 51 -12.81 -15.10 -2.26
C LEU A 51 -13.87 -14.24 -1.56
N ALA A 52 -14.85 -14.85 -0.90
CA ALA A 52 -15.84 -14.12 -0.10
C ALA A 52 -15.17 -13.38 1.07
N TRP A 53 -14.32 -14.06 1.82
CA TRP A 53 -13.50 -13.45 2.88
C TRP A 53 -12.60 -12.33 2.35
N SER A 54 -12.03 -12.51 1.15
CA SER A 54 -11.13 -11.53 0.53
C SER A 54 -11.84 -10.20 0.25
N ARG A 55 -13.12 -10.22 -0.15
CA ARG A 55 -13.91 -8.99 -0.34
C ARG A 55 -14.05 -8.20 0.96
N GLU A 56 -14.33 -8.89 2.06
CA GLU A 56 -14.43 -8.25 3.38
C GLU A 56 -13.08 -7.71 3.85
N ALA A 57 -12.00 -8.47 3.65
CA ALA A 57 -10.65 -8.04 3.98
C ALA A 57 -10.20 -6.81 3.17
N LEU A 58 -10.52 -6.75 1.87
CA LEU A 58 -10.24 -5.60 1.02
C LEU A 58 -11.08 -4.37 1.40
N SER A 59 -12.32 -4.57 1.84
CA SER A 59 -13.15 -3.49 2.40
C SER A 59 -12.52 -2.90 3.67
N ARG A 60 -12.00 -3.75 4.56
CA ARG A 60 -11.26 -3.30 5.75
C ARG A 60 -9.96 -2.58 5.39
N LEU A 61 -9.23 -3.05 4.38
CA LEU A 61 -8.05 -2.35 3.84
C LEU A 61 -8.40 -0.97 3.31
N HIS A 62 -9.50 -0.83 2.56
CA HIS A 62 -10.02 0.45 2.10
C HIS A 62 -10.30 1.39 3.28
N GLN A 63 -11.01 0.94 4.31
CA GLN A 63 -11.27 1.76 5.51
C GLN A 63 -9.98 2.17 6.21
N TRP A 64 -9.02 1.25 6.34
CA TRP A 64 -7.72 1.54 6.93
C TRP A 64 -6.96 2.63 6.16
N LEU A 65 -6.95 2.56 4.81
CA LEU A 65 -6.31 3.57 3.96
C LEU A 65 -6.94 4.96 4.12
N ARG A 66 -8.26 5.04 4.23
CA ARG A 66 -8.95 6.31 4.46
C ARG A 66 -8.59 6.97 5.79
N ASN A 67 -8.26 6.16 6.79
CA ASN A 67 -7.95 6.61 8.14
C ASN A 67 -6.43 6.65 8.42
N LEU A 68 -5.60 6.48 7.38
CA LEU A 68 -4.14 6.48 7.53
C LEU A 68 -3.62 7.90 7.76
N GLU A 69 -3.15 8.18 8.97
CA GLU A 69 -2.54 9.46 9.33
C GLU A 69 -1.02 9.42 9.22
N TRP A 70 -0.49 10.16 8.25
CA TRP A 70 0.95 10.15 7.95
C TRP A 70 1.80 10.88 8.99
N TYR A 71 1.32 11.99 9.56
CA TYR A 71 2.07 12.77 10.55
C TYR A 71 2.40 11.99 11.83
N GLY A 72 1.50 11.10 12.28
CA GLY A 72 1.70 10.28 13.49
C GLY A 72 2.84 9.27 13.37
N LEU A 73 3.17 8.84 12.15
CA LEU A 73 4.22 7.86 11.88
C LEU A 73 5.62 8.40 12.19
N HIS A 74 5.85 9.69 11.91
CA HIS A 74 7.14 10.35 12.03
C HIS A 74 7.51 10.70 13.47
N ALA A 75 6.54 11.07 14.32
CA ALA A 75 6.78 11.46 15.71
C ALA A 75 7.51 10.37 16.53
N LYS A 76 7.26 9.09 16.23
CA LYS A 76 7.94 7.96 16.89
C LYS A 76 9.20 7.44 16.17
N CYS A 77 9.52 7.95 14.98
CA CYS A 77 10.87 7.79 14.41
C CYS A 77 11.91 8.60 15.18
N ILE A 78 11.50 9.74 15.74
CA ILE A 78 12.32 10.66 16.54
C ILE A 78 12.30 10.27 18.02
N GLY A 79 11.20 9.70 18.52
CA GLY A 79 11.02 9.38 19.95
C GLY A 79 11.75 8.13 20.48
N GLY A 80 12.62 7.49 19.71
CA GLY A 80 13.43 6.36 20.17
C GLY A 80 14.66 6.85 20.92
N LYS A 81 15.08 6.17 21.99
CA LYS A 81 16.32 6.42 22.75
C LYS A 81 17.60 6.19 21.90
N SER A 82 17.71 6.83 20.74
CA SER A 82 18.82 6.70 19.82
C SER A 82 19.88 7.74 20.19
N PRO A 83 21.13 7.35 20.47
CA PRO A 83 22.19 8.27 20.91
C PRO A 83 22.80 9.11 19.77
N ARG A 84 22.13 9.23 18.62
CA ARG A 84 22.59 10.00 17.45
C ARG A 84 21.49 10.95 17.01
N PRO A 85 21.82 12.17 16.55
CA PRO A 85 20.82 13.16 16.17
C PRO A 85 19.87 12.60 15.11
N ASP A 86 18.59 12.59 15.46
CA ASP A 86 17.46 12.00 14.72
C ASP A 86 17.19 12.62 13.34
N SER A 87 17.98 13.61 12.89
CA SER A 87 17.75 14.37 11.65
C SER A 87 17.76 13.51 10.38
N VAL A 88 18.52 12.43 10.38
CA VAL A 88 18.63 11.52 9.23
C VAL A 88 17.38 10.67 9.04
N TYR A 89 16.82 10.16 10.13
CA TYR A 89 15.60 9.34 10.07
C TYR A 89 14.40 10.21 9.72
N VAL A 90 14.38 11.46 10.19
CA VAL A 90 13.41 12.49 9.78
C VAL A 90 13.47 12.74 8.27
N ALA A 91 14.67 13.01 7.76
CA ALA A 91 14.92 13.30 6.36
C ALA A 91 14.61 12.11 5.43
N THR A 92 14.89 10.88 5.87
CA THR A 92 14.71 9.67 5.04
C THR A 92 13.35 9.02 5.20
N PHE A 93 12.56 9.38 6.23
CA PHE A 93 11.27 8.76 6.53
C PHE A 93 10.32 8.69 5.32
N PRO A 94 10.09 9.77 4.55
CA PRO A 94 9.20 9.72 3.40
C PRO A 94 9.66 8.70 2.34
N HIS A 95 10.97 8.56 2.13
CA HIS A 95 11.56 7.63 1.17
C HIS A 95 11.44 6.17 1.62
N VAL A 96 11.61 5.90 2.90
CA VAL A 96 11.45 4.53 3.42
C VAL A 96 9.96 4.18 3.45
N ALA A 97 9.10 5.07 3.92
CA ALA A 97 7.66 4.82 3.98
C ALA A 97 7.04 4.60 2.59
N SER A 98 7.49 5.35 1.59
CA SER A 98 7.09 5.20 0.19
C SER A 98 7.51 3.86 -0.41
N HIS A 99 8.72 3.37 -0.09
CA HIS A 99 9.17 2.04 -0.49
C HIS A 99 8.25 0.92 0.02
N TYR A 100 7.86 0.98 1.30
CA TYR A 100 6.93 -0.01 1.86
C TYR A 100 5.52 0.13 1.31
N PHE A 101 5.05 1.35 1.02
CA PHE A 101 3.77 1.58 0.38
C PHE A 101 3.72 0.97 -1.03
N LEU A 102 4.78 1.15 -1.82
CA LEU A 102 4.93 0.51 -3.13
C LEU A 102 4.93 -1.02 -3.03
N LYS A 103 5.83 -1.57 -2.22
CA LYS A 103 6.06 -3.02 -2.12
C LYS A 103 4.89 -3.74 -1.46
N GLY A 104 4.32 -3.13 -0.44
CA GLY A 104 3.28 -3.72 0.39
C GLY A 104 1.89 -3.64 -0.21
N LEU A 105 1.59 -2.58 -0.95
CA LEU A 105 0.23 -2.25 -1.36
C LEU A 105 0.09 -2.02 -2.87
N ILE A 106 0.77 -1.03 -3.45
CA ILE A 106 0.55 -0.63 -4.85
C ILE A 106 0.91 -1.77 -5.81
N ASN A 107 2.11 -2.35 -5.68
CA ASN A 107 2.57 -3.40 -6.58
C ASN A 107 1.70 -4.67 -6.50
N PRO A 108 1.36 -5.19 -5.30
CA PRO A 108 0.43 -6.31 -5.19
C PRO A 108 -0.97 -6.00 -5.73
N LEU A 109 -1.50 -4.78 -5.55
CA LEU A 109 -2.79 -4.39 -6.14
C LEU A 109 -2.77 -4.38 -7.66
N ILE A 110 -1.68 -3.89 -8.28
CA ILE A 110 -1.50 -3.94 -9.74
C ILE A 110 -1.47 -5.40 -10.23
N ALA A 111 -0.75 -6.27 -9.51
CA ALA A 111 -0.68 -7.70 -9.83
C ALA A 111 -2.06 -8.35 -9.73
N LEU A 112 -2.77 -8.14 -8.62
CA LEU A 112 -4.13 -8.66 -8.41
C LEU A 112 -5.08 -8.18 -9.52
N ARG A 113 -5.12 -6.86 -9.78
CA ARG A 113 -5.97 -6.23 -10.83
C ARG A 113 -5.57 -6.63 -12.26
N SER A 114 -4.44 -7.33 -12.45
CA SER A 114 -4.06 -7.87 -13.77
C SER A 114 -4.93 -9.05 -14.21
N THR A 115 -5.51 -9.76 -13.25
CA THR A 115 -6.37 -10.93 -13.52
C THR A 115 -7.83 -10.54 -13.65
N ALA A 116 -8.63 -11.33 -14.38
CA ALA A 116 -10.07 -11.07 -14.53
C ALA A 116 -10.80 -11.04 -13.18
N ARG A 117 -10.60 -12.08 -12.36
CA ARG A 117 -11.20 -12.14 -11.01
C ARG A 117 -10.64 -11.09 -10.06
N GLY A 118 -9.36 -10.74 -10.17
CA GLY A 118 -8.79 -9.69 -9.34
C GLY A 118 -9.34 -8.31 -9.67
N ARG A 119 -9.71 -8.03 -10.93
CA ARG A 119 -10.44 -6.79 -11.29
C ARG A 119 -11.79 -6.69 -10.59
N GLU A 120 -12.50 -7.79 -10.44
CA GLU A 120 -13.79 -7.81 -9.72
C GLU A 120 -13.63 -7.60 -8.20
N LEU A 121 -12.45 -7.90 -7.65
CA LEU A 121 -12.16 -7.77 -6.22
C LEU A 121 -11.60 -6.40 -5.85
N VAL A 122 -10.81 -5.79 -6.73
CA VAL A 122 -10.19 -4.47 -6.51
C VAL A 122 -11.13 -3.39 -7.03
N SER A 123 -11.95 -2.84 -6.12
CA SER A 123 -12.91 -1.78 -6.46
C SER A 123 -12.21 -0.45 -6.77
N ASP A 124 -12.90 0.43 -7.49
CA ASP A 124 -12.38 1.76 -7.81
C ASP A 124 -12.29 2.66 -6.57
N GLU A 125 -13.14 2.43 -5.56
CA GLU A 125 -13.03 3.12 -4.27
C GLU A 125 -11.76 2.73 -3.54
N LEU A 126 -11.36 1.46 -3.60
CA LEU A 126 -10.09 1.01 -3.02
C LEU A 126 -8.91 1.68 -3.73
N VAL A 127 -8.92 1.75 -5.07
CA VAL A 127 -7.88 2.45 -5.84
C VAL A 127 -7.83 3.93 -5.47
N SER A 128 -8.98 4.59 -5.39
CA SER A 128 -9.09 6.00 -5.00
C SER A 128 -8.60 6.26 -3.57
N ALA A 129 -8.80 5.31 -2.66
CA ALA A 129 -8.30 5.40 -1.29
C ALA A 129 -6.77 5.24 -1.22
N VAL A 130 -6.16 4.41 -2.08
CA VAL A 130 -4.69 4.31 -2.19
C VAL A 130 -4.11 5.65 -2.68
N ASP A 131 -4.71 6.23 -3.72
CA ASP A 131 -4.29 7.52 -4.28
C ASP A 131 -4.43 8.65 -3.24
N SER A 132 -5.59 8.73 -2.59
CA SER A 132 -5.86 9.70 -1.52
C SER A 132 -4.90 9.55 -0.33
N ALA A 133 -4.61 8.31 0.07
CA ALA A 133 -3.65 8.04 1.13
C ALA A 133 -2.25 8.53 0.74
N TRP A 134 -1.80 8.27 -0.49
CA TRP A 134 -0.50 8.78 -0.94
C TRP A 134 -0.46 10.30 -1.05
N TYR A 135 -1.53 10.92 -1.57
CA TYR A 135 -1.64 12.37 -1.66
C TYR A 135 -1.53 13.02 -0.27
N SER A 136 -2.21 12.46 0.74
CA SER A 136 -2.09 12.91 2.14
C SER A 136 -0.64 12.79 2.66
N ALA A 137 0.08 11.74 2.27
CA ALA A 137 1.51 11.58 2.61
C ALA A 137 2.36 12.74 2.05
N ARG A 138 2.13 13.12 0.80
CA ARG A 138 2.86 14.21 0.14
C ARG A 138 2.60 15.56 0.82
N LEU A 139 1.36 15.82 1.23
CA LEU A 139 1.03 17.01 2.02
C LEU A 139 1.69 16.99 3.40
N ALA A 140 1.81 15.82 4.01
CA ALA A 140 2.47 15.65 5.30
C ALA A 140 3.98 15.88 5.26
N TYR A 141 4.60 15.58 4.11
CA TYR A 141 6.04 15.67 3.92
C TYR A 141 6.36 16.44 2.62
N PRO A 142 6.09 17.76 2.57
CA PRO A 142 6.25 18.56 1.35
C PRO A 142 7.72 18.77 0.96
N ASN A 143 8.63 18.71 1.94
CA ASN A 143 10.07 18.93 1.76
C ASN A 143 10.81 17.61 1.58
N ALA A 144 10.36 16.76 0.65
CA ALA A 144 11.18 15.64 0.22
C ALA A 144 12.50 16.21 -0.33
N ILE A 145 13.62 15.82 0.27
CA ILE A 145 14.93 16.36 -0.10
C ILE A 145 15.24 15.96 -1.54
N ASP A 146 15.70 16.93 -2.33
CA ASP A 146 16.15 16.69 -3.70
C ASP A 146 17.24 15.60 -3.68
N PRO A 147 17.13 14.53 -4.51
CA PRO A 147 18.14 13.50 -4.63
C PRO A 147 19.57 14.03 -4.86
N SER A 148 19.71 15.24 -5.40
CA SER A 148 20.98 15.92 -5.69
C SER A 148 21.54 16.78 -4.55
N GLU A 149 20.74 17.11 -3.52
CA GLU A 149 21.15 18.00 -2.41
C GLU A 149 21.75 17.26 -1.18
N GLY A 150 21.89 15.93 -1.20
CA GLY A 150 22.41 15.19 -0.05
C GLY A 150 22.92 13.77 -0.33
N ALA A 151 24.21 13.64 -0.62
CA ALA A 151 24.89 12.42 -1.09
C ALA A 151 25.21 11.34 -0.03
N THR A 152 24.47 11.20 1.08
CA THR A 152 24.87 10.25 2.15
C THR A 152 23.77 9.37 2.73
N TYR A 153 22.52 9.53 2.30
CA TYR A 153 21.40 8.86 2.93
C TYR A 153 20.60 8.03 1.93
N ILE A 154 20.40 6.77 2.31
CA ILE A 154 19.88 5.64 1.55
C ILE A 154 18.82 6.07 0.54
N TRP A 155 19.20 6.01 -0.73
CA TRP A 155 18.32 6.21 -1.87
C TRP A 155 17.14 5.25 -1.82
N CYS A 156 15.94 5.78 -1.99
CA CYS A 156 14.85 5.04 -2.60
C CYS A 156 14.23 5.95 -3.66
N THR A 157 14.49 5.59 -4.91
CA THR A 157 13.93 6.08 -6.18
C THR A 157 12.40 5.91 -6.30
N GLY A 158 11.70 5.88 -5.16
CA GLY A 158 10.32 5.42 -5.04
C GLY A 158 9.28 6.49 -5.32
N LEU A 159 9.58 7.79 -5.21
CA LEU A 159 8.56 8.84 -5.37
C LEU A 159 8.04 8.92 -6.82
N ASP A 160 8.93 9.04 -7.81
CA ASP A 160 8.55 9.01 -9.23
C ASP A 160 7.96 7.65 -9.63
N GLN A 161 8.43 6.56 -8.99
CA GLN A 161 7.84 5.24 -9.16
C GLN A 161 6.42 5.16 -8.60
N ILE A 162 6.09 5.87 -7.51
CA ILE A 162 4.72 5.84 -6.98
C ILE A 162 3.76 6.49 -7.94
N GLU A 163 4.08 7.66 -8.48
CA GLU A 163 3.17 8.33 -9.42
C GLU A 163 2.96 7.50 -10.68
N ALA A 164 4.04 6.96 -11.26
CA ALA A 164 3.94 6.05 -12.40
C ALA A 164 3.12 4.78 -12.09
N ARG A 165 3.30 4.19 -10.90
CA ARG A 165 2.62 2.95 -10.51
C ARG A 165 1.18 3.19 -10.08
N LEU A 166 0.86 4.33 -9.48
CA LEU A 166 -0.51 4.77 -9.25
C LEU A 166 -1.21 5.02 -10.58
N ALA A 167 -0.54 5.68 -11.53
CA ALA A 167 -1.07 5.82 -12.88
C ALA A 167 -1.33 4.46 -13.53
N ASP A 168 -0.44 3.47 -13.37
CA ASP A 168 -0.70 2.11 -13.88
C ASP A 168 -1.86 1.41 -13.16
N LEU A 169 -1.99 1.60 -11.84
CA LEU A 169 -3.10 1.08 -11.05
C LEU A 169 -4.43 1.68 -11.52
N THR A 170 -4.45 2.98 -11.83
CA THR A 170 -5.65 3.74 -12.27
C THR A 170 -5.95 3.53 -13.76
N ARG A 171 -4.96 3.56 -14.66
CA ARG A 171 -5.10 3.46 -16.13
C ARG A 171 -5.78 2.16 -16.56
N ARG A 172 -5.73 1.11 -15.75
CA ARG A 172 -6.48 -0.14 -15.98
C ARG A 172 -8.01 0.01 -15.87
N GLN A 173 -8.52 1.21 -15.57
CA GLN A 173 -9.92 1.62 -15.80
C GLN A 173 -10.25 1.85 -17.29
N ALA A 174 -9.30 2.35 -18.09
CA ALA A 174 -9.62 2.90 -19.42
C ALA A 174 -9.76 1.84 -20.52
N THR A 175 -9.19 0.64 -20.36
CA THR A 175 -9.20 -0.41 -21.39
C THR A 175 -10.49 -1.23 -21.41
N GLN A 176 -11.50 -0.90 -20.59
CA GLN A 176 -12.81 -1.57 -20.58
C GLN A 176 -13.93 -0.78 -21.30
N ILE A 177 -13.64 0.37 -21.92
CA ILE A 177 -14.65 1.21 -22.62
C ILE A 177 -14.41 1.28 -24.14
N LEU A 178 -13.99 0.18 -24.77
CA LEU A 178 -14.10 0.04 -26.22
C LEU A 178 -14.77 -1.31 -26.50
N PRO A 179 -16.02 -1.33 -27.00
CA PRO A 179 -16.62 -2.54 -27.50
C PRO A 179 -15.80 -3.07 -28.68
N PRO A 180 -15.67 -4.41 -28.84
CA PRO A 180 -15.26 -4.95 -30.12
C PRO A 180 -16.46 -4.74 -31.06
N ASP A 181 -16.31 -3.80 -31.98
CA ASP A 181 -16.88 -3.80 -33.34
C ASP A 181 -17.07 -2.35 -33.83
N MET A 182 -16.08 -1.90 -34.61
CA MET A 182 -16.31 -1.19 -35.87
C MET A 182 -15.39 -1.80 -36.93
#